data_AF-A0A967C903-F1
#
_entry.id   AF-A0A967C903-F1
#
_cell.length_a   1.000
_cell.length_b   1.000
_cell.length_c   1.000
_cell.angle_alpha   90.00
_cell.angle_beta   90.00
_cell.angle_gamma   90.00
#
_symmetry.space_group_name_H-M   'P 1'
#
loop_
_entity.id
_entity.type
_entity.pdbx_description
1 polymer ?
#
loop_
_entity_poly.entity_id
_entity_poly.type
_entity_poly.pdbx_seq_one_letter_code
_entity_poly.pdbx_strand_id
1 'polypeptide(L)'
;MPVSAPATKKFEIPVWLQPDGAPLSCREKIKVLNENLEEIREMAQDALEDGILMGGDEAQLRDVLLDLVRSLENPYRDRKP
;
A
#
# COMPACT_ATOMS: atom_id res chain seq x y z
N MET A 1 13.29 -25.27 -22.10
CA MET A 1 11.84 -25.21 -21.86
C MET A 1 11.52 -23.80 -21.41
N PRO A 2 10.51 -23.10 -21.95
CA PRO A 2 10.14 -21.80 -21.41
C PRO A 2 9.37 -22.02 -20.12
N VAL A 3 9.93 -21.54 -19.01
CA VAL A 3 9.23 -21.45 -17.72
C VAL A 3 8.28 -20.27 -17.85
N SER A 4 6.97 -20.52 -17.85
CA SER A 4 5.98 -19.45 -17.83
C SER A 4 6.18 -18.61 -16.57
N ALA A 5 6.45 -17.31 -16.75
CA ALA A 5 6.52 -16.36 -15.66
C ALA A 5 5.16 -16.31 -14.94
N PRO A 6 5.12 -16.28 -13.60
CA PRO A 6 3.86 -16.13 -12.86
C PRO A 6 3.24 -14.78 -13.21
N ALA A 7 1.94 -14.79 -13.53
CA ALA A 7 1.19 -13.58 -13.81
C ALA A 7 1.23 -12.65 -12.57
N THR A 8 1.74 -11.44 -12.75
CA THR A 8 1.74 -10.42 -11.71
C THR A 8 0.30 -10.05 -11.37
N LYS A 9 -0.11 -10.31 -10.13
CA LYS A 9 -1.43 -9.94 -9.64
C LYS A 9 -1.45 -8.41 -9.53
N LYS A 10 -2.27 -7.75 -10.35
CA LYS A 10 -2.46 -6.29 -10.27
C LYS A 10 -3.07 -5.94 -8.91
N PHE A 11 -2.59 -4.85 -8.32
CA PHE A 11 -3.17 -4.32 -7.10
C PHE A 11 -4.56 -3.74 -7.38
N GLU A 12 -5.54 -4.13 -6.58
CA GLU A 12 -6.92 -3.65 -6.70
C GLU A 12 -7.26 -2.83 -5.46
N ILE A 13 -7.87 -1.66 -5.69
CA ILE A 13 -8.34 -0.78 -4.61
C ILE A 13 -9.43 -1.53 -3.83
N PRO A 14 -9.32 -1.64 -2.48
CA PRO A 14 -10.28 -2.39 -1.69
C PRO A 14 -11.59 -1.62 -1.48
N VAL A 15 -12.60 -2.31 -0.97
CA VAL A 15 -13.75 -1.66 -0.33
C VAL A 15 -13.31 -1.17 1.04
N TRP A 16 -13.37 0.15 1.26
CA TRP A 16 -13.05 0.74 2.55
C TRP A 16 -14.13 0.44 3.58
N LEU A 17 -13.71 0.04 4.78
CA LEU A 17 -14.60 -0.32 5.88
C LEU A 17 -14.51 0.69 7.02
N GLN A 18 -15.62 0.84 7.71
CA GLN A 18 -15.71 1.54 8.99
C GLN A 18 -15.18 0.64 10.13
N PRO A 19 -14.93 1.18 11.34
CA PRO A 19 -14.46 0.39 12.48
C PRO A 19 -15.40 -0.75 12.90
N ASP A 20 -16.69 -0.62 12.58
CA ASP A 20 -17.72 -1.65 12.82
C ASP A 20 -17.80 -2.71 11.71
N GLY A 21 -16.97 -2.60 10.67
CA GLY A 21 -16.92 -3.50 9.53
C GLY A 21 -17.92 -3.17 8.41
N ALA A 22 -18.77 -2.15 8.56
CA ALA A 22 -19.68 -1.74 7.50
C ALA A 22 -18.91 -0.99 6.39
N PRO A 23 -19.33 -1.09 5.10
CA PRO A 23 -18.71 -0.31 4.03
C PRO A 23 -18.80 1.19 4.28
N LEU A 24 -17.73 1.91 3.96
CA LEU A 24 -17.75 3.37 3.94
C LEU A 24 -18.66 3.83 2.80
N SER A 25 -19.67 4.67 3.09
CA SER A 25 -20.70 5.03 2.12
C SER A 25 -20.51 6.41 1.47
N CYS A 26 -19.72 7.30 2.09
CA CYS A 26 -19.49 8.65 1.59
C CYS A 26 -18.51 8.63 0.42
N ARG A 27 -19.01 8.98 -0.78
CA ARG A 27 -18.25 8.93 -2.04
C ARG A 27 -17.01 9.82 -2.00
N GLU A 28 -17.10 11.00 -1.39
CA GLU A 28 -15.99 11.94 -1.28
C GLU A 28 -14.87 11.37 -0.41
N LYS A 29 -15.19 10.71 0.71
CA LYS A 29 -14.19 10.06 1.56
C LYS A 29 -13.50 8.91 0.82
N ILE A 30 -14.27 8.07 0.13
CA ILE A 30 -13.73 6.96 -0.67
C ILE A 30 -12.79 7.50 -1.76
N LYS A 31 -13.17 8.58 -2.44
CA LYS A 31 -12.33 9.21 -3.46
C LYS A 31 -10.97 9.61 -2.90
N VAL A 32 -10.95 10.33 -1.77
CA VAL A 32 -9.70 10.74 -1.11
C VAL A 32 -8.86 9.54 -0.70
N LEU A 33 -9.46 8.49 -0.14
CA LEU A 33 -8.72 7.28 0.23
C LEU A 33 -8.11 6.57 -0.98
N ASN A 34 -8.81 6.55 -2.12
CA ASN A 34 -8.29 5.99 -3.36
C ASN A 34 -7.13 6.83 -3.92
N GLU A 35 -7.25 8.16 -3.92
CA GLU A 35 -6.18 9.08 -4.34
C GLU A 35 -4.94 8.90 -3.47
N ASN A 36 -5.09 8.85 -2.15
CA ASN A 36 -3.96 8.59 -1.23
C ASN A 36 -3.27 7.25 -1.53
N LEU A 37 -4.05 6.19 -1.81
CA LEU A 37 -3.51 4.86 -2.08
C LEU A 37 -2.76 4.81 -3.43
N GLU A 38 -3.25 5.56 -4.41
CA GLU A 38 -2.58 5.77 -5.70
C GLU A 38 -1.21 6.44 -5.50
N GLU A 39 -1.18 7.55 -4.76
CA GLU A 39 0.04 8.32 -4.48
C GLU A 39 1.08 7.48 -3.72
N ILE A 40 0.64 6.71 -2.71
CA ILE A 40 1.53 5.80 -1.97
C ILE A 40 2.12 4.74 -2.89
N ARG A 41 1.32 4.19 -3.81
CA ARG A 41 1.80 3.16 -4.75
C ARG A 41 2.85 3.74 -5.69
N GLU A 42 2.61 4.93 -6.25
CA GLU A 42 3.58 5.59 -7.13
C GLU A 42 4.89 5.88 -6.40
N MET A 43 4.82 6.46 -5.19
CA MET A 43 6.00 6.75 -4.38
C MET A 43 6.77 5.47 -3.98
N ALA A 44 6.06 4.40 -3.63
CA ALA A 44 6.68 3.13 -3.30
C ALA A 44 7.33 2.45 -4.52
N GLN A 45 6.75 2.63 -5.71
CA GLN A 45 7.32 2.14 -6.97
C GLN A 45 8.60 2.90 -7.30
N ASP A 46 8.58 4.24 -7.25
CA ASP A 46 9.77 5.06 -7.48
C ASP A 46 10.90 4.70 -6.52
N ALA A 47 10.59 4.56 -5.22
CA ALA A 47 11.58 4.15 -4.21
C ALA A 47 12.17 2.76 -4.47
N LEU A 48 11.37 1.81 -4.98
CA LEU A 48 11.84 0.48 -5.37
C LEU A 48 12.76 0.56 -6.59
N GLU A 49 12.37 1.30 -7.61
CA GLU A 49 13.14 1.47 -8.85
C GLU A 49 14.49 2.14 -8.58
N ASP A 50 14.50 3.21 -7.79
CA ASP A 50 15.72 3.89 -7.37
C ASP A 50 16.63 2.96 -6.58
N GLY A 51 16.08 2.20 -5.62
CA GLY A 51 16.83 1.24 -4.83
C GLY A 51 17.49 0.16 -5.68
N ILE A 52 16.77 -0.37 -6.67
CA ILE A 52 17.32 -1.37 -7.62
C ILE A 52 18.39 -0.73 -8.50
N LEU A 53 18.15 0.47 -9.02
CA LEU A 53 19.10 1.19 -9.88
C LEU A 53 20.42 1.49 -9.15
N MET A 54 20.37 1.72 -7.83
CA MET A 54 21.53 1.90 -6.97
C MET A 54 22.22 0.58 -6.56
N GLY A 55 21.71 -0.57 -6.99
CA GLY A 55 22.28 -1.90 -6.72
C GLY A 55 21.75 -2.60 -5.46
N GLY A 56 20.61 -2.15 -4.93
CA GLY A 56 19.90 -2.81 -3.83
C GLY A 56 19.25 -4.13 -4.25
N ASP A 57 19.06 -5.03 -3.30
CA ASP A 57 18.31 -6.28 -3.50
C ASP A 57 16.80 -6.00 -3.51
N GLU A 58 16.10 -6.43 -4.56
CA GLU A 58 14.66 -6.19 -4.73
C GLU A 58 13.83 -6.78 -3.57
N ALA A 59 14.16 -8.00 -3.13
CA ALA A 59 13.39 -8.66 -2.08
C ALA A 59 13.54 -7.91 -0.75
N GLN A 60 14.76 -7.51 -0.41
CA GLN A 60 15.02 -6.67 0.77
C GLN A 60 14.27 -5.34 0.70
N LEU A 61 14.27 -4.65 -0.44
CA LEU A 61 13.55 -3.38 -0.59
C LEU A 61 12.04 -3.55 -0.36
N ARG A 62 11.45 -4.63 -0.88
CA ARG A 62 10.04 -4.96 -0.63
C ARG A 62 9.74 -5.22 0.84
N ASP A 63 10.62 -5.95 1.53
CA ASP A 63 10.49 -6.23 2.96
C ASP A 63 10.57 -4.95 3.79
N VAL A 64 11.51 -4.06 3.47
CA VAL A 64 11.66 -2.76 4.13
C VAL A 64 10.41 -1.88 3.94
N LEU A 65 9.85 -1.81 2.72
CA LEU A 65 8.61 -1.07 2.47
C LEU A 65 7.42 -1.66 3.27
N LEU A 66 7.35 -2.98 3.38
CA LEU A 66 6.31 -3.65 4.17
C LEU A 66 6.46 -3.35 5.67
N ASP A 67 7.68 -3.40 6.20
CA ASP A 67 7.96 -3.11 7.60
C ASP A 67 7.75 -1.63 7.93
N LEU A 68 8.05 -0.72 7.00
CA LEU A 68 7.70 0.70 7.10
C LEU A 68 6.18 0.87 7.32
N VAL A 69 5.36 0.26 6.46
CA VAL A 69 3.88 0.32 6.57
C VAL A 69 3.39 -0.28 7.90
N ARG A 70 4.01 -1.38 8.37
CA ARG A 70 3.69 -2.00 9.66
C ARG A 70 4.04 -1.12 10.85
N SER A 71 5.06 -0.27 10.72
CA SER A 71 5.53 0.61 11.80
C SER A 71 4.67 1.87 11.99
N LEU A 72 3.73 2.15 11.08
CA LEU A 72 2.88 3.33 11.16
C LEU A 72 2.04 3.34 12.44
N GLU A 73 2.07 4.47 13.15
CA GLU A 73 1.34 4.66 14.39
C GLU A 73 -0.04 5.28 14.14
N ASN A 74 -1.06 4.78 14.83
CA ASN A 74 -2.39 5.39 14.81
C ASN A 74 -2.53 6.37 15.99
N PRO A 75 -2.48 7.70 15.77
CA PRO A 75 -2.54 8.69 16.84
C PRO A 75 -3.91 8.79 17.51
N TYR A 76 -4.93 8.12 16.96
CA TYR A 76 -6.30 8.15 17.48
C TYR A 76 -6.64 6.94 18.37
N ARG A 77 -5.70 6.00 18.58
CA ARG A 77 -5.94 4.81 19.42
C ARG A 77 -6.34 5.13 20.87
N ASP A 78 -5.82 6.22 21.43
CA ASP A 78 -6.05 6.60 22.82
C ASP A 78 -7.15 7.67 23.00
N ARG A 79 -7.80 8.08 21.92
CA ARG A 79 -8.91 9.02 21.99
C ARG A 79 -10.15 8.25 22.46
N LYS A 80 -10.44 8.30 23.77
CA LYS A 80 -11.74 7.85 24.30
C LYS A 80 -12.86 8.57 23.51
N PRO A 81 -13.94 7.85 23.13
CA PRO A 81 -15.08 8.44 22.43
C PRO A 81 -15.73 9.57 23.24
#